data_AF-W1YM24-F1
#
_entry.id   AF-W1YM24-F1
#
_cell.length_a   1.000
_cell.length_b   1.000
_cell.length_c   1.000
_cell.angle_alpha   90.00
_cell.angle_beta   90.00
_cell.angle_gamma   90.00
#
_symmetry.space_group_name_H-M   'P 1'
#
loop_
_entity.id
_entity.type
_entity.pdbx_description
1 polymer ?
#
loop_
_entity_poly.entity_id
_entity_poly.type
_entity_poly.pdbx_seq_one_letter_code
_entity_poly.pdbx_strand_id
1 'polypeptide(L)'
;VLGIADKVIDAVKAGAIKHFFLVGGCDGAKVGRNYYTEFVKQTPDDTVVLTLACGKFRFNDLNIGEIGGIPRILDMGQCNDAYSAIQVAVALA
;
A
#
# COMPACT_ATOMS: atom_id res chain seq x y z
N VAL A 1 -7.89 7.28 -3.66
CA VAL A 1 -8.05 6.81 -2.26
C VAL A 1 -9.29 7.38 -1.60
N LEU A 2 -9.50 8.70 -1.62
CA LEU A 2 -10.68 9.32 -0.98
C LEU A 2 -12.03 8.69 -1.41
N GLY A 3 -12.19 8.31 -2.69
CA GLY A 3 -13.41 7.65 -3.17
C GLY A 3 -13.66 6.20 -2.69
N ILE A 4 -12.69 5.58 -2.01
CA ILE A 4 -12.83 4.22 -1.42
C ILE A 4 -12.59 4.23 0.11
N ALA A 5 -12.47 5.41 0.72
CA ALA A 5 -12.09 5.55 2.12
C ALA A 5 -13.07 4.82 3.07
N ASP A 6 -14.38 5.02 2.87
CA ASP A 6 -15.41 4.37 3.70
C ASP A 6 -15.32 2.84 3.63
N LYS A 7 -15.11 2.28 2.42
CA LYS A 7 -14.93 0.83 2.23
C LYS A 7 -13.70 0.31 2.96
N VAL A 8 -12.59 1.05 2.95
CA VAL A 8 -11.37 0.68 3.67
C VAL A 8 -11.62 0.69 5.18
N ILE A 9 -12.27 1.72 5.69
CA ILE A 9 -12.62 1.84 7.12
C ILE A 9 -13.50 0.66 7.56
N ASP A 10 -14.53 0.34 6.78
CA ASP A 10 -15.43 -0.78 7.08
C ASP A 10 -14.70 -2.12 7.05
N ALA A 11 -13.80 -2.33 6.08
CA ALA A 11 -12.99 -3.54 5.99
C ALA A 11 -12.01 -3.70 7.17
N VAL A 12 -11.46 -2.60 7.69
CA VAL A 12 -10.65 -2.60 8.91
C VAL A 12 -11.51 -2.93 10.13
N LYS A 13 -12.67 -2.27 10.30
CA LYS A 13 -13.60 -2.52 11.41
C LYS A 13 -14.14 -3.96 11.41
N ALA A 14 -14.36 -4.54 10.24
CA ALA A 14 -14.77 -5.93 10.06
C ALA A 14 -13.62 -6.94 10.28
N GLY A 15 -12.38 -6.47 10.45
CA GLY A 15 -11.19 -7.32 10.63
C GLY A 15 -10.70 -8.01 9.35
N ALA A 16 -11.23 -7.62 8.18
CA ALA A 16 -10.80 -8.15 6.89
C ALA A 16 -9.43 -7.59 6.47
N ILE A 17 -9.15 -6.33 6.83
CA ILE A 17 -7.81 -5.74 6.73
C ILE A 17 -7.23 -5.66 8.15
N LYS A 18 -6.13 -6.38 8.39
CA LYS A 18 -5.48 -6.42 9.71
C LYS A 18 -4.24 -5.55 9.81
N HIS A 19 -3.61 -5.23 8.70
CA HIS A 19 -2.38 -4.44 8.71
C HIS A 19 -2.19 -3.66 7.41
N PHE A 20 -1.56 -2.49 7.54
CA PHE A 20 -1.08 -1.69 6.42
C PHE A 20 0.44 -1.64 6.45
N PHE A 21 1.08 -2.00 5.33
CA PHE A 21 2.50 -1.78 5.13
C PHE A 21 2.73 -0.55 4.27
N LEU A 22 3.46 0.44 4.77
CA LEU A 22 3.91 1.56 3.95
C LEU A 22 5.21 1.18 3.24
N VAL A 23 5.12 0.89 1.95
CA VAL A 23 6.27 0.54 1.10
C VAL A 23 6.32 1.52 -0.06
N GLY A 24 7.33 2.40 -0.09
CA GLY A 24 7.41 3.45 -1.10
C GLY A 24 8.67 4.30 -0.95
N GLY A 25 8.62 5.53 -1.47
CA GLY A 25 9.77 6.44 -1.47
C GLY A 25 10.56 6.36 -2.77
N CYS A 26 11.89 6.49 -2.69
CA CYS A 26 12.73 6.58 -3.88
C CYS A 26 13.34 5.23 -4.28
N ASP A 27 13.18 4.86 -5.56
CA ASP A 27 13.93 3.77 -6.16
C ASP A 27 15.31 4.24 -6.67
N GLY A 28 16.18 3.29 -7.06
CA GLY A 28 17.45 3.57 -7.72
C GLY A 28 18.14 2.31 -8.23
N ALA A 29 19.30 2.46 -8.88
CA ALA A 29 20.00 1.36 -9.55
C ALA A 29 20.77 0.40 -8.62
N LYS A 30 20.80 0.67 -7.30
CA LYS A 30 21.56 -0.15 -6.34
C LYS A 30 21.02 -1.59 -6.30
N VAL A 31 21.91 -2.55 -6.52
CA VAL A 31 21.62 -3.99 -6.37
C VAL A 31 21.20 -4.28 -4.92
N GLY A 32 20.18 -5.10 -4.74
CA GLY A 32 19.57 -5.43 -3.43
C GLY A 32 18.19 -4.81 -3.19
N ARG A 33 17.76 -3.85 -4.02
CA ARG A 33 16.40 -3.26 -3.92
C ARG A 33 15.27 -4.20 -4.35
N ASN A 34 15.60 -5.37 -4.90
CA ASN A 34 14.67 -6.49 -5.06
C ASN A 34 14.09 -6.95 -3.72
N TYR A 35 14.71 -6.61 -2.59
CA TYR A 35 14.12 -6.75 -1.26
C TYR A 35 12.67 -6.24 -1.20
N TYR A 36 12.37 -5.08 -1.78
CA TYR A 36 11.01 -4.50 -1.71
C TYR A 36 10.00 -5.29 -2.54
N THR A 37 10.43 -5.82 -3.69
CA THR A 37 9.61 -6.71 -4.52
C THR A 37 9.28 -7.98 -3.74
N GLU A 38 10.28 -8.62 -3.13
CA GLU A 38 10.09 -9.86 -2.38
C GLU A 38 9.31 -9.65 -1.08
N PHE A 39 9.52 -8.50 -0.42
CA PHE A 39 8.73 -8.10 0.74
C PHE A 39 7.25 -8.02 0.40
N VAL A 40 6.89 -7.30 -0.68
CA VAL A 40 5.48 -7.13 -1.09
C VAL A 40 4.83 -8.47 -1.45
N LYS A 41 5.54 -9.35 -2.17
CA LYS A 41 5.03 -10.70 -2.50
C LYS A 41 4.72 -11.56 -1.27
N GLN A 42 5.46 -11.36 -0.18
CA GLN A 42 5.34 -12.15 1.05
C GLN A 42 4.37 -11.54 2.07
N THR A 43 3.75 -10.40 1.76
CA THR A 43 2.77 -9.79 2.66
C THR A 43 1.55 -10.71 2.81
N PRO A 44 1.02 -10.91 4.05
CA PRO A 44 -0.14 -11.77 4.27
C PRO A 44 -1.40 -11.27 3.55
N ASP A 45 -2.29 -12.19 3.15
CA ASP A 45 -3.45 -11.87 2.31
C ASP A 45 -4.48 -10.93 2.95
N ASP A 46 -4.45 -10.77 4.28
CA ASP A 46 -5.26 -9.83 5.05
C ASP A 46 -4.59 -8.46 5.27
N THR A 47 -3.60 -8.13 4.43
CA THR A 47 -2.85 -6.86 4.52
C THR A 47 -2.87 -6.06 3.23
N VAL A 48 -2.72 -4.74 3.38
CA VAL A 48 -2.70 -3.78 2.29
C VAL A 48 -1.35 -3.06 2.26
N VAL A 49 -0.77 -2.91 1.07
CA VAL A 49 0.43 -2.13 0.81
C VAL A 49 0.03 -0.73 0.38
N LEU A 50 0.33 0.26 1.21
CA LEU A 50 0.28 1.68 0.86
C LEU A 50 1.61 2.05 0.20
N THR A 51 1.55 2.63 -0.99
CA THR A 51 2.74 3.04 -1.73
C THR A 51 2.65 4.48 -2.23
N LEU A 52 3.81 5.07 -2.50
CA LEU A 52 3.97 6.41 -3.05
C LEU A 52 5.37 6.56 -3.65
N ALA A 53 5.52 7.53 -4.55
CA ALA A 53 6.75 7.82 -5.27
C ALA A 53 7.32 6.65 -6.11
N CYS A 54 8.49 6.83 -6.70
CA CYS A 54 9.03 5.90 -7.70
C CYS A 54 9.43 4.51 -7.14
N GLY A 55 9.54 4.36 -5.82
CA GLY A 55 9.72 3.07 -5.15
C GLY A 55 8.65 2.05 -5.53
N LYS A 56 7.44 2.52 -5.86
CA LYS A 56 6.31 1.68 -6.30
C LYS A 56 6.62 0.82 -7.53
N PHE A 57 7.51 1.29 -8.42
CA PHE A 57 7.83 0.58 -9.68
C PHE A 57 8.56 -0.74 -9.46
N ARG A 58 8.93 -1.07 -8.21
CA ARG A 58 9.45 -2.38 -7.85
C ARG A 58 8.38 -3.47 -7.73
N PHE A 59 7.11 -3.09 -7.62
CA PHE A 59 6.04 -4.04 -7.31
C PHE A 59 4.64 -3.63 -7.78
N ASN A 60 4.45 -2.46 -8.39
CA ASN A 60 3.13 -1.98 -8.82
C ASN A 60 2.53 -2.78 -10.00
N ASP A 61 3.34 -3.59 -10.66
CA ASP A 61 2.96 -4.54 -11.70
C ASP A 61 2.61 -5.93 -11.14
N LEU A 62 2.83 -6.17 -9.84
CA LEU A 62 2.46 -7.42 -9.20
C LEU A 62 0.95 -7.49 -8.96
N ASN A 63 0.35 -8.62 -9.29
CA ASN A 63 -0.98 -8.96 -8.84
C ASN A 63 -0.90 -9.71 -7.50
N ILE A 64 -1.09 -8.99 -6.39
CA ILE A 64 -1.19 -9.57 -5.05
C ILE A 64 -2.64 -9.70 -4.56
N GLY A 65 -3.63 -9.50 -5.43
CA GLY A 65 -5.05 -9.67 -5.12
C GLY A 65 -5.75 -8.46 -4.49
N GLU A 66 -6.94 -8.71 -3.95
CA GLU A 66 -7.85 -7.73 -3.37
C GLU A 66 -8.53 -8.27 -2.11
N ILE A 67 -8.98 -7.38 -1.24
CA ILE A 67 -9.75 -7.70 -0.03
C ILE A 67 -11.12 -7.03 -0.16
N GLY A 68 -12.18 -7.81 -0.38
CA GLY A 68 -13.53 -7.27 -0.53
C GLY A 68 -13.68 -6.29 -1.70
N GLY A 69 -12.99 -6.53 -2.82
CA GLY A 69 -12.95 -5.64 -3.97
C GLY A 69 -12.05 -4.40 -3.80
N ILE A 70 -11.25 -4.34 -2.74
CA ILE A 70 -10.24 -3.30 -2.50
C ILE A 70 -8.88 -3.86 -2.94
N PRO A 71 -8.22 -3.27 -3.95
CA PRO A 71 -6.87 -3.69 -4.34
C PRO A 71 -5.91 -3.67 -3.15
N ARG A 72 -5.11 -4.73 -3.00
CA ARG A 72 -4.11 -4.81 -1.92
C ARG A 72 -2.92 -3.86 -2.11
N ILE A 73 -2.75 -3.27 -3.29
CA ILE A 73 -1.80 -2.16 -3.53
C ILE A 73 -2.60 -0.88 -3.68
N LEU A 74 -2.40 0.05 -2.75
CA LEU A 74 -3.01 1.37 -2.77
C LEU A 74 -1.93 2.43 -3.03
N ASP A 75 -1.97 3.03 -4.21
CA ASP A 75 -1.03 4.06 -4.63
C ASP A 75 -1.54 5.47 -4.25
N MET A 76 -0.77 6.18 -3.43
CA MET A 76 -1.07 7.54 -2.99
C MET A 76 -0.59 8.61 -3.98
N GLY A 77 0.28 8.27 -4.94
CA GLY A 77 0.80 9.19 -5.94
C GLY A 77 2.30 9.42 -5.85
N GLN A 78 2.72 10.68 -5.98
CA GLN A 78 4.11 11.13 -5.99
C GLN A 78 4.72 11.17 -4.58
N CYS A 79 5.99 11.57 -4.46
CA CYS A 79 6.68 11.67 -3.18
C CYS A 79 6.07 12.71 -2.24
N ASN A 80 5.54 13.79 -2.79
CA ASN A 80 4.81 14.84 -2.06
C ASN A 80 3.44 14.36 -1.54
N ASP A 81 2.88 13.29 -2.10
CA ASP A 81 1.63 12.69 -1.59
C ASP A 81 1.82 11.88 -0.31
N ALA A 82 3.03 11.88 0.26
CA ALA A 82 3.28 11.40 1.62
C ALA A 82 2.37 12.10 2.66
N TYR A 83 2.01 13.37 2.44
CA TYR A 83 1.04 14.05 3.29
C TYR A 83 -0.33 13.37 3.25
N SER A 84 -0.82 13.04 2.06
CA SER A 84 -2.08 12.32 1.86
C SER A 84 -2.03 10.93 2.52
N ALA A 85 -0.90 10.23 2.43
CA ALA A 85 -0.71 8.93 3.09
C ALA A 85 -0.83 9.05 4.63
N ILE A 86 -0.27 10.10 5.22
CA ILE A 86 -0.36 10.36 6.66
C ILE A 86 -1.80 10.69 7.07
N GLN A 87 -2.52 11.51 6.29
CA GLN A 87 -3.92 11.83 6.57
C GLN A 87 -4.80 10.57 6.59
N VAL A 88 -4.56 9.65 5.66
CA VAL A 88 -5.24 8.34 5.65
C VAL A 88 -4.87 7.52 6.88
N ALA A 89 -3.60 7.46 7.25
CA ALA A 89 -3.15 6.73 8.44
C ALA A 89 -3.79 7.28 9.74
N VAL A 90 -3.91 8.61 9.87
CA VAL A 90 -4.58 9.25 11.01
C VAL A 90 -6.08 8.96 11.02
N ALA A 91 -6.74 8.92 9.87
CA ALA A 91 -8.17 8.60 9.78
C ALA A 91 -8.50 7.13 10.13
N LEU A 92 -7.50 6.24 10.06
CA LEU A 92 -7.62 4.81 10.36
C LEU A 92 -7.21 4.45 11.80
N ALA A 93 -6.59 5.36 12.54
CA ALA A 93 -6.18 5.19 13.94
C ALA A 93 -7.31 5.54 14.91
#